data_AF-A0A9D7LF94-F1
#
_entry.id   AF-A0A9D7LF94-F1
#
_cell.length_a   1.000
_cell.length_b   1.000
_cell.length_c   1.000
_cell.angle_alpha   90.00
_cell.angle_beta   90.00
_cell.angle_gamma   90.00
#
_symmetry.space_group_name_H-M   'P 1'
#
loop_
_entity.id
_entity.type
_entity.pdbx_description
1 polymer ?
#
loop_
_entity_poly.entity_id
_entity_poly.type
_entity_poly.pdbx_seq_one_letter_code
_entity_poly.pdbx_strand_id
1 'polypeptide(L)'
;MLACDCDYDDPEWWYEGAAEVAPLATKRSRRCCSCKVRIAVGEDCAAIPRYRHPGYDTIEERIYGEGGEVPMPTWYLCDRCAGLYESLDSLGFCDLIGQNLIEVCREYGQMQREAGVFRGQMTDRRAST
;
A
#
# COMPACT_ATOMS: atom_id res chain seq x y z
N MET A 1 7.21 4.56 -7.72
CA MET A 1 7.25 4.29 -9.16
C MET A 1 6.14 3.31 -9.47
N LEU A 2 5.21 3.69 -10.34
CA LEU A 2 4.19 2.77 -10.84
C LEU A 2 4.81 1.60 -11.59
N ALA A 3 4.46 0.39 -11.19
CA ALA A 3 4.75 -0.84 -11.91
C ALA A 3 3.43 -1.53 -12.28
N CYS A 4 3.33 -2.03 -13.51
CA CYS A 4 2.21 -2.86 -13.97
C CYS A 4 2.56 -4.35 -13.96
N ASP A 5 3.79 -4.69 -13.56
CA ASP A 5 4.28 -6.04 -13.42
C ASP A 5 4.68 -6.23 -11.96
N CYS A 6 4.34 -7.38 -11.41
CA CYS A 6 4.60 -7.73 -10.02
C CYS A 6 5.78 -8.72 -10.02
N ASP A 7 6.88 -8.37 -9.34
CA ASP A 7 8.06 -9.25 -9.24
C ASP A 7 7.82 -10.33 -8.18
N TYR A 8 7.52 -11.56 -8.62
CA TYR A 8 7.06 -12.66 -7.77
C TYR A 8 8.07 -13.79 -7.55
N ASP A 9 9.25 -13.76 -8.19
CA ASP A 9 10.08 -14.96 -8.28
C ASP A 9 10.77 -15.35 -6.96
N ASP A 10 11.09 -14.38 -6.08
CA ASP A 10 11.59 -14.63 -4.71
C ASP A 10 11.57 -13.34 -3.86
N PRO A 11 10.39 -12.87 -3.41
CA PRO A 11 10.32 -11.61 -2.69
C PRO A 11 10.86 -11.75 -1.25
N GLU A 12 11.61 -10.74 -0.78
CA GLU A 12 12.08 -10.67 0.62
C GLU A 12 10.90 -10.76 1.62
N TRP A 13 9.73 -10.27 1.21
CA TRP A 13 8.47 -10.38 1.95
C TRP A 13 7.28 -10.28 1.00
N TRP A 14 6.16 -10.90 1.38
CA TRP A 14 4.88 -10.78 0.68
C TRP A 14 3.74 -10.42 1.63
N TYR A 15 2.58 -10.13 1.04
CA TYR A 15 1.34 -9.84 1.73
C TYR A 15 0.18 -10.39 0.89
N GLU A 16 -0.90 -10.83 1.52
CA GLU A 16 -2.06 -11.43 0.81
C GLU A 16 -3.13 -10.38 0.44
N GLY A 17 -2.86 -9.11 0.72
CA GLY A 17 -3.77 -7.98 0.49
C GLY A 17 -3.91 -7.08 1.72
N ALA A 18 -4.75 -6.06 1.57
CA ALA A 18 -5.17 -5.21 2.67
C ALA A 18 -6.42 -5.78 3.33
N ALA A 19 -6.42 -5.86 4.66
CA ALA A 19 -7.63 -6.15 5.41
C ALA A 19 -8.63 -5.00 5.26
N GLU A 20 -9.91 -5.31 5.44
CA GLU A 20 -11.01 -4.33 5.50
C GLU A 20 -10.67 -3.16 6.43
N VAL A 21 -11.13 -1.97 6.04
CA VAL A 21 -10.95 -0.77 6.84
C VAL A 21 -11.70 -0.93 8.17
N ALA A 22 -10.97 -0.83 9.27
CA ALA A 22 -11.52 -0.96 10.61
C ALA A 22 -10.76 -0.06 11.61
N PRO A 23 -11.37 0.28 12.76
CA PRO A 23 -10.70 1.03 13.81
C PRO A 23 -9.41 0.34 14.30
N LEU A 24 -8.34 1.10 14.50
CA LEU A 24 -7.06 0.60 14.97
C LEU A 24 -7.18 0.02 16.39
N ALA A 25 -7.28 -1.31 16.49
CA ALA A 25 -7.47 -2.04 17.74
C ALA A 25 -6.16 -2.42 18.48
N THR A 26 -5.05 -1.71 18.24
CA THR A 26 -3.77 -2.00 18.91
C THR A 26 -3.57 -1.16 20.18
N LYS A 27 -2.66 -1.58 21.07
CA LYS A 27 -2.37 -0.87 22.34
C LYS A 27 -1.75 0.52 22.18
N ARG A 28 -1.23 0.88 21.00
CA ARG A 28 -0.48 2.12 20.76
C ARG A 28 -0.80 2.65 19.36
N SER A 29 -0.60 3.93 19.12
CA SER A 29 -0.71 4.47 17.75
C SER A 29 0.24 3.76 16.77
N ARG A 30 -0.10 3.79 15.49
CA ARG A 30 0.74 3.30 14.40
C ARG A 30 1.10 4.44 13.45
N ARG A 31 1.95 4.16 12.46
CA ARG A 31 2.20 5.07 11.35
C ARG A 31 1.73 4.39 10.07
N CYS A 32 1.11 5.17 9.20
CA CYS A 32 0.80 4.73 7.86
C CYS A 32 2.10 4.33 7.16
N CYS A 33 2.18 3.11 6.62
CA CYS A 33 3.37 2.65 5.89
C CYS A 33 3.59 3.45 4.60
N SER A 34 2.55 4.10 4.09
CA SER A 34 2.61 4.95 2.91
C SER A 34 3.00 6.40 3.23
N CYS A 35 2.05 7.22 3.71
CA CYS A 35 2.26 8.67 3.92
C CYS A 35 2.88 9.03 5.28
N LYS A 36 3.21 8.03 6.12
CA LYS A 36 3.89 8.17 7.43
C LYS A 36 3.12 8.98 8.50
N VAL A 37 1.87 9.38 8.23
CA VAL A 37 0.99 10.01 9.23
C VAL A 37 0.76 9.07 10.40
N ARG A 38 0.57 9.64 11.60
CA ARG A 38 0.22 8.88 12.79
C ARG A 38 -1.25 8.48 12.73
N ILE A 39 -1.53 7.23 13.03
CA ILE A 39 -2.87 6.65 13.16
C ILE A 39 -3.10 6.44 14.66
N ALA A 40 -4.05 7.16 15.24
CA ALA A 40 -4.42 7.02 16.64
C ALA A 40 -5.17 5.70 16.90
N VAL A 41 -5.18 5.25 18.15
CA VAL A 41 -5.96 4.08 18.55
C VAL A 41 -7.44 4.40 18.35
N GLY A 42 -8.18 3.52 17.67
CA GLY A 42 -9.58 3.72 17.30
C GLY A 42 -9.83 4.51 16.01
N GLU A 43 -8.79 5.05 15.35
CA GLU A 43 -8.94 5.63 14.00
C GLU A 43 -9.01 4.53 12.93
N ASP A 44 -9.77 4.78 11.88
CA ASP A 44 -9.94 3.84 10.77
C ASP A 44 -8.65 3.65 9.98
N CYS A 45 -8.32 2.38 9.73
CA CYS A 45 -7.12 1.97 9.01
C CYS A 45 -7.31 0.59 8.38
N ALA A 46 -6.53 0.30 7.34
CA ALA A 46 -6.39 -1.04 6.79
C ALA A 46 -5.11 -1.68 7.33
N ALA A 47 -5.22 -2.90 7.86
CA ALA A 47 -4.08 -3.68 8.31
C ALA A 47 -3.51 -4.49 7.14
N ILE A 48 -2.18 -4.55 7.06
CA ILE A 48 -1.45 -5.34 6.05
C ILE A 48 -0.62 -6.39 6.80
N PRO A 49 -1.15 -7.62 6.97
CA PRO A 49 -0.34 -8.77 7.38
C PRO A 49 0.76 -8.99 6.35
N ARG A 50 1.97 -9.29 6.83
CA ARG A 50 3.13 -9.50 5.97
C ARG A 50 3.88 -10.73 6.43
N TYR A 51 4.49 -11.40 5.48
CA TYR A 51 5.17 -12.67 5.67
C TYR A 51 6.50 -12.65 4.94
N ARG A 52 7.41 -13.50 5.37
CA ARG A 52 8.67 -13.78 4.68
C ARG A 52 9.02 -15.25 4.83
N HIS A 53 9.95 -15.72 4.03
CA HIS A 53 10.52 -17.05 4.24
C HIS A 53 11.37 -17.09 5.54
N PRO A 54 11.43 -18.25 6.20
CA PRO A 54 12.38 -18.48 7.28
C PRO A 54 13.80 -18.45 6.72
N GLY A 55 14.77 -18.02 7.53
CA GLY A 55 16.17 -18.14 7.15
C GLY A 55 16.61 -19.61 7.12
N TYR A 56 17.53 -19.94 6.20
CA TYR A 56 18.09 -21.29 6.09
C TYR A 56 18.86 -21.73 7.35
N ASP A 57 18.63 -22.97 7.80
CA ASP A 57 19.16 -23.58 9.04
C ASP A 57 18.92 -22.73 10.30
N THR A 58 17.81 -22.00 10.33
CA THR A 58 17.41 -21.22 11.50
C THR A 58 16.41 -21.96 12.36
N ILE A 59 16.23 -21.50 13.60
CA ILE A 59 15.13 -21.97 14.46
C ILE A 59 13.77 -21.73 13.80
N GLU A 60 13.63 -20.68 13.00
CA GLU A 60 12.38 -20.37 12.30
C GLU A 60 12.03 -21.47 11.29
N GLU A 61 12.99 -21.97 10.51
CA GLU A 61 12.77 -23.08 9.58
C GLU A 61 12.32 -24.36 10.31
N ARG A 62 12.80 -24.59 11.54
CA ARG A 62 12.35 -25.73 12.36
C ARG A 62 10.92 -25.57 12.90
N ILE A 63 10.44 -24.34 13.05
CA ILE A 63 9.10 -24.02 13.54
C ILE A 63 8.10 -24.00 12.39
N TYR A 64 8.45 -23.34 11.29
CA TYR A 64 7.57 -23.05 10.16
C TYR A 64 7.75 -24.00 8.97
N GLY A 65 8.82 -24.80 8.95
CA GLY A 65 9.18 -25.69 7.84
C GLY A 65 9.99 -25.01 6.75
N GLU A 66 10.59 -25.83 5.87
CA GLU A 66 11.21 -25.37 4.62
C GLU A 66 10.14 -24.73 3.73
N GLY A 67 10.39 -23.51 3.25
CA GLY A 67 9.42 -22.73 2.48
C GLY A 67 8.21 -22.22 3.30
N GLY A 68 8.25 -22.33 4.63
CA GLY A 68 7.20 -21.84 5.52
C GLY A 68 7.00 -20.32 5.49
N GLU A 69 5.96 -19.84 6.17
CA GLU A 69 5.62 -18.43 6.25
C GLU A 69 5.88 -17.88 7.65
N VAL A 70 6.85 -16.98 7.78
CA VAL A 70 7.16 -16.32 9.05
C VAL A 70 6.42 -14.99 9.13
N PRO A 71 5.51 -14.79 10.10
CA PRO A 71 4.77 -13.54 10.22
C PRO A 71 5.71 -12.38 10.60
N MET A 72 5.56 -11.28 9.88
CA MET A 72 6.28 -10.03 10.09
C MET A 72 5.40 -8.99 10.81
N PRO A 73 5.99 -7.91 11.36
CA PRO A 73 5.22 -6.81 11.90
C PRO A 73 4.22 -6.25 10.87
N THR A 74 2.94 -6.31 11.23
CA THR A 74 1.82 -5.77 10.46
C THR A 74 2.05 -4.30 10.13
N TRP A 75 1.88 -3.98 8.85
CA TRP A 75 1.82 -2.60 8.39
C TRP A 75 0.40 -2.08 8.42
N TYR A 76 0.25 -0.76 8.34
CA TYR A 76 -1.04 -0.10 8.38
C TYR A 76 -1.11 0.96 7.30
N LEU A 77 -2.25 1.07 6.62
CA LEU A 77 -2.60 2.23 5.82
C LEU A 77 -3.62 3.04 6.61
N CYS A 78 -3.45 4.36 6.67
CA CYS A 78 -4.56 5.22 7.14
C CYS A 78 -5.72 5.13 6.13
N ASP A 79 -6.94 5.42 6.58
CA ASP A 79 -8.16 5.41 5.74
C ASP A 79 -7.96 5.97 4.33
N ARG A 80 -7.41 7.19 4.22
CA ARG A 80 -7.07 7.80 2.93
C ARG A 80 -6.16 6.93 2.06
N CYS A 81 -5.07 6.41 2.62
CA CYS A 81 -4.13 5.60 1.86
C CYS A 81 -4.69 4.21 1.54
N ALA A 82 -5.60 3.67 2.35
CA ALA A 82 -6.31 2.44 2.05
C ALA A 82 -7.17 2.61 0.77
N GLY A 83 -7.94 3.69 0.68
CA GLY A 83 -8.72 3.98 -0.54
C GLY A 83 -7.86 4.24 -1.79
N LEU A 84 -6.68 4.87 -1.62
CA LEU A 84 -5.73 5.01 -2.74
C LEU A 84 -5.16 3.67 -3.18
N TYR A 85 -4.82 2.79 -2.23
CA TYR A 85 -4.34 1.45 -2.51
C TYR A 85 -5.39 0.66 -3.30
N GLU A 86 -6.62 0.58 -2.79
CA GLU A 86 -7.73 -0.13 -3.46
C GLU A 86 -7.98 0.40 -4.88
N SER A 87 -7.94 1.73 -5.06
CA SER A 87 -8.13 2.36 -6.37
C SER A 87 -7.02 2.01 -7.36
N LEU A 88 -5.76 2.02 -6.92
CA LEU A 88 -4.61 1.72 -7.76
C LEU A 88 -4.51 0.21 -8.05
N ASP A 89 -4.78 -0.63 -7.05
CA ASP A 89 -4.83 -2.08 -7.16
C ASP A 89 -5.94 -2.53 -8.14
N SER A 90 -7.12 -1.92 -8.05
CA SER A 90 -8.24 -2.14 -8.99
C SER A 90 -7.92 -1.72 -10.43
N LEU A 91 -6.96 -0.81 -10.63
CA LEU A 91 -6.45 -0.43 -11.96
C LEU A 91 -5.39 -1.40 -12.49
N GLY A 92 -4.97 -2.38 -11.69
CA GLY A 92 -3.98 -3.38 -12.04
C GLY A 92 -2.54 -2.97 -11.74
N PHE A 93 -2.31 -1.99 -10.86
CA PHE A 93 -0.96 -1.61 -10.45
C PHE A 93 -0.43 -2.47 -9.30
N CYS A 94 0.85 -2.83 -9.39
CA CYS A 94 1.58 -3.70 -8.48
C CYS A 94 2.50 -2.91 -7.53
N ASP A 95 3.05 -3.61 -6.53
CA ASP A 95 4.12 -3.12 -5.63
C ASP A 95 3.80 -1.83 -4.86
N LEU A 96 2.52 -1.58 -4.60
CA LEU A 96 2.02 -0.35 -3.99
C LEU A 96 2.38 -0.21 -2.52
N ILE A 97 2.44 -1.34 -1.80
CA ILE A 97 2.62 -1.36 -0.35
C ILE A 97 4.06 -0.96 0.03
N GLY A 98 4.18 0.05 0.89
CA GLY A 98 5.46 0.64 1.29
C GLY A 98 5.85 1.89 0.50
N GLN A 99 5.23 2.13 -0.67
CA GLN A 99 5.39 3.37 -1.43
C GLN A 99 4.56 4.51 -0.85
N ASN A 100 4.91 5.75 -1.23
CA ASN A 100 4.06 6.90 -0.98
C ASN A 100 2.93 6.97 -2.02
N LEU A 101 1.77 6.41 -1.69
CA LEU A 101 0.62 6.28 -2.58
C LEU A 101 0.08 7.63 -3.06
N ILE A 102 0.33 8.71 -2.32
CA ILE A 102 -0.02 10.06 -2.77
C ILE A 102 0.83 10.46 -3.98
N GLU A 103 2.12 10.12 -3.98
CA GLU A 103 3.02 10.36 -5.11
C GLU A 103 2.70 9.43 -6.27
N VAL A 104 2.44 8.15 -5.99
CA VAL A 104 1.99 7.17 -7.00
C VAL A 104 0.71 7.64 -7.71
N CYS A 105 -0.30 8.11 -6.97
CA CYS A 105 -1.50 8.67 -7.60
C CYS A 105 -1.22 9.94 -8.42
N ARG A 106 -0.23 10.76 -8.05
CA ARG A 106 0.18 11.93 -8.83
C ARG A 106 0.84 11.52 -10.14
N GLU A 107 1.73 10.53 -10.09
CA GLU A 107 2.36 9.92 -11.27
C GLU A 107 1.29 9.38 -12.22
N TYR A 108 0.32 8.59 -11.72
CA TYR A 108 -0.79 8.10 -12.52
C TYR A 108 -1.61 9.23 -13.16
N GLY A 109 -1.95 10.26 -12.37
CA GLY A 109 -2.68 11.41 -12.88
C GLY A 109 -1.91 12.17 -13.95
N GLN A 110 -0.59 12.20 -13.90
CA GLN A 110 0.26 12.78 -14.95
C GLN A 110 0.21 11.95 -16.23
N MET A 111 0.39 10.62 -16.12
CA MET A 111 0.29 9.71 -17.26
C MET A 111 -1.05 9.87 -18.00
N GLN A 112 -2.17 9.96 -17.28
CA GLN A 112 -3.49 10.11 -17.88
C GLN A 112 -3.70 11.47 -18.57
N ARG A 113 -3.02 12.53 -18.12
CA ARG A 113 -3.02 13.84 -18.81
C ARG A 113 -2.20 13.78 -20.09
N GLU A 114 -1.02 13.17 -20.05
CA GLU A 114 -0.13 13.02 -21.20
C GLU A 114 -0.75 12.11 -22.27
N ALA A 115 -1.43 11.04 -21.87
CA ALA A 115 -2.19 10.16 -22.76
C ALA A 115 -3.45 10.81 -23.35
N GLY A 116 -3.82 12.02 -22.89
CA GLY A 116 -4.98 12.76 -23.40
C GLY A 116 -6.33 12.13 -23.03
N VAL A 117 -6.38 11.28 -22.01
CA VAL A 117 -7.61 10.62 -21.53
C VAL A 117 -8.52 11.64 -20.82
N PHE A 118 -7.94 12.63 -20.14
CA PHE A 118 -8.66 13.77 -19.57
C PHE A 118 -8.69 14.96 -20.54
N ARG A 119 -9.52 14.91 -21.59
CA ARG A 119 -9.85 16.07 -22.45
C ARG A 119 -11.03 16.91 -21.92
N GLY A 120 -11.22 16.96 -20.61
CA GLY A 120 -12.33 17.66 -19.95
C GLY A 120 -11.90 18.98 -19.30
N GLN A 121 -12.22 20.07 -19.97
CA GLN A 121 -12.21 21.50 -19.56
C GLN A 121 -11.70 21.81 -18.14
N MET A 122 -10.44 22.23 -18.04
CA MET A 122 -10.07 23.21 -17.02
C MET A 122 -10.66 24.54 -17.50
N THR A 123 -11.91 24.86 -17.12
CA THR A 123 -12.38 26.24 -17.27
C THR A 123 -11.50 27.10 -16.39
N ASP A 124 -10.60 27.82 -17.04
CA ASP A 124 -9.74 28.84 -16.46
C ASP A 124 -10.62 29.81 -15.67
N ARG A 125 -10.74 29.62 -14.35
CA ARG A 125 -11.30 30.64 -13.46
C ARG A 125 -10.22 31.69 -13.21
N ARG A 126 -9.91 32.44 -14.26
CA ARG A 126 -9.30 33.76 -14.19
C ARG A 126 -10.10 34.72 -15.06
N ALA A 127 -11.27 35.07 -14.56
CA ALA A 127 -11.94 36.32 -14.87
C ALA A 127 -12.53 36.87 -13.56
N SER A 128 -12.45 38.20 -13.43
CA SER A 128 -12.90 39.05 -12.31
C SER A 128 -11.89 39.10 -11.14
N THR A 129 -11.17 40.19 -10.88
CA THR A 129 -11.40 41.63 -11.16
C THR A 129 -10.07 42.34 -11.21
#